data_AF-A0A1F2VP54-F1
#
_entry.id   AF-A0A1F2VP54-F1
#
_cell.length_a   1.000
_cell.length_b   1.000
_cell.length_c   1.000
_cell.angle_alpha   90.00
_cell.angle_beta   90.00
_cell.angle_gamma   90.00
#
_symmetry.space_group_name_H-M   'P 1'
#
loop_
_entity.id
_entity.type
_entity.pdbx_description
1 polymer ?
#
loop_
_entity_poly.entity_id
_entity_poly.type
_entity_poly.pdbx_seq_one_letter_code
_entity_poly.pdbx_strand_id
1 'polypeptide(L)'
;MPAIIPPRPADTSVEAERVQIDLIRALPVSSRLHMAWSLSATVIGMARRALAQAQPHASREELDLRFVELHYGADLAAALRAELIRRQGRAPSSP
;
A
#
# COMPACT_ATOMS: atom_id res chain seq x y z
N MET A 1 -0.55 14.69 -12.54
CA MET A 1 -0.65 15.91 -11.70
C MET A 1 -0.73 15.44 -10.25
N PRO A 2 0.09 15.93 -9.31
CA PRO A 2 -0.08 15.55 -7.92
C PRO A 2 -1.46 16.05 -7.48
N ALA A 3 -2.32 15.13 -7.03
CA ALA A 3 -3.56 15.52 -6.39
C ALA A 3 -3.19 16.32 -5.14
N ILE A 4 -3.56 17.60 -5.11
CA ILE A 4 -3.47 18.40 -3.89
C ILE A 4 -4.50 17.80 -2.95
N ILE A 5 -4.03 16.99 -1.99
CA ILE A 5 -4.91 16.46 -0.95
C ILE A 5 -5.27 17.65 -0.06
N PRO A 6 -6.55 18.06 -0.01
CA PRO A 6 -6.94 19.17 0.83
C PRO A 6 -6.65 18.83 2.29
N PRO A 7 -6.30 19.82 3.13
CA PRO A 7 -5.96 19.58 4.53
C PRO A 7 -7.10 18.94 5.33
N ARG A 8 -8.34 19.07 4.86
CA ARG A 8 -9.55 18.48 5.42
C ARG A 8 -10.45 17.93 4.30
N PRO A 9 -11.11 16.77 4.48
CA PRO A 9 -12.14 16.29 3.56
C PRO A 9 -13.32 17.27 3.46
N ALA A 10 -13.77 17.58 2.24
CA ALA A 10 -14.83 18.56 2.02
C ALA A 10 -16.16 18.19 2.70
N ASP A 11 -16.42 16.90 2.87
CA ASP A 11 -17.63 16.30 3.46
C ASP A 11 -17.60 16.16 5.00
N THR A 12 -16.49 16.52 5.64
CA THR A 12 -16.30 16.41 7.10
C THR A 12 -16.33 17.79 7.74
N SER A 13 -17.26 18.08 8.65
CA SER A 13 -17.30 19.39 9.32
C SER A 13 -16.02 19.65 10.13
N VAL A 14 -15.65 20.93 10.30
CA VAL A 14 -14.47 21.33 11.10
C VAL A 14 -14.57 20.81 12.54
N GLU A 15 -15.78 20.80 13.10
CA GLU A 15 -16.02 20.26 14.44
C GLU A 15 -15.79 18.75 14.49
N ALA A 16 -16.28 17.99 13.50
CA ALA A 16 -16.09 16.55 13.45
C ALA A 16 -14.62 16.17 13.30
N GLU A 17 -13.87 16.86 12.44
CA GLU A 17 -12.41 16.67 12.31
C GLU A 17 -11.70 16.92 13.64
N ARG A 18 -12.01 18.02 14.32
CA ARG A 18 -11.43 18.35 15.63
C ARG A 18 -11.69 17.24 16.65
N VAL A 19 -12.93 16.80 16.78
CA VAL A 19 -13.32 15.73 17.72
C VAL A 19 -12.57 14.43 17.38
N GLN A 20 -12.47 14.07 16.10
CA GLN A 20 -11.74 12.87 15.68
C GLN A 20 -10.25 12.94 16.06
N ILE A 21 -9.60 14.08 15.81
CA ILE A 21 -8.18 14.29 16.16
C ILE A 21 -7.98 14.19 17.66
N ASP A 22 -8.85 14.80 18.46
CA ASP A 22 -8.75 14.78 19.93
C ASP A 22 -8.92 13.35 20.48
N LEU A 23 -9.87 12.58 19.92
CA LEU A 23 -10.05 11.17 20.27
C LEU A 23 -8.81 10.34 19.91
N ILE A 24 -8.24 10.52 18.71
CA ILE A 24 -7.03 9.79 18.30
C ILE A 24 -5.85 10.15 19.22
N ARG A 25 -5.68 11.42 19.59
CA ARG A 25 -4.61 11.88 20.48
C ARG A 25 -4.75 11.32 21.89
N ALA A 26 -5.97 11.12 22.37
CA ALA A 26 -6.25 10.53 23.67
C ALA A 26 -5.97 9.02 23.73
N LEU A 27 -5.89 8.31 22.59
CA LEU A 27 -5.60 6.88 22.56
C LEU A 27 -4.17 6.57 23.05
N PRO A 28 -3.93 5.41 23.69
CA PRO A 28 -2.60 4.89 23.92
C PRO A 28 -1.79 4.76 22.61
N VAL A 29 -0.46 4.89 22.71
CA VAL A 29 0.46 4.75 21.55
C VAL A 29 0.22 3.42 20.81
N SER A 30 0.05 2.33 21.56
CA SER A 30 -0.22 1.00 20.99
C SER A 30 -1.50 0.97 20.17
N SER A 31 -2.58 1.58 20.65
CA SER A 31 -3.85 1.67 19.94
C SER A 31 -3.74 2.50 18.66
N ARG A 32 -2.96 3.60 18.68
CA ARG A 32 -2.70 4.40 17.47
C ARG A 32 -1.92 3.62 16.42
N LEU A 33 -0.88 2.88 16.83
CA LEU A 33 -0.11 2.02 15.93
C LEU A 33 -0.98 0.90 15.33
N HIS A 34 -1.80 0.26 16.15
CA HIS A 34 -2.74 -0.76 15.69
C HIS A 34 -3.70 -0.20 14.64
N MET A 35 -4.28 0.98 14.89
CA MET A 35 -5.15 1.66 13.93
C MET A 35 -4.42 1.98 12.62
N ALA A 36 -3.19 2.52 12.68
CA ALA A 36 -2.38 2.83 11.50
C ALA A 36 -2.06 1.57 10.67
N TRP A 37 -1.69 0.47 11.32
CA TRP A 37 -1.44 -0.81 10.65
C TRP A 37 -2.70 -1.40 10.03
N SER A 38 -3.83 -1.36 10.74
CA SER A 38 -5.11 -1.83 10.21
C SER A 38 -5.51 -1.07 8.95
N LEU A 39 -5.46 0.26 8.99
CA LEU A 39 -5.78 1.10 7.84
C LEU A 39 -4.82 0.85 6.67
N SER A 40 -3.52 0.69 6.96
CA SER A 40 -2.52 0.36 5.95
C SER A 40 -2.82 -0.99 5.28
N ALA A 41 -3.15 -2.02 6.07
CA ALA A 41 -3.52 -3.33 5.55
C ALA A 41 -4.79 -3.27 4.67
N THR A 42 -5.78 -2.48 5.07
CA THR A 42 -7.00 -2.24 4.28
C THR A 42 -6.66 -1.62 2.92
N VAL A 43 -5.89 -0.53 2.90
CA VAL A 43 -5.53 0.17 1.66
C VAL A 43 -4.67 -0.72 0.76
N ILE A 44 -3.68 -1.42 1.30
CA ILE A 44 -2.85 -2.37 0.54
C ILE A 44 -3.73 -3.46 -0.07
N GLY A 45 -4.67 -4.02 0.70
CA GLY A 45 -5.60 -5.03 0.22
C GLY A 45 -6.49 -4.52 -0.92
N MET A 46 -7.00 -3.28 -0.80
CA MET A 46 -7.79 -2.63 -1.85
C MET A 46 -6.97 -2.41 -3.13
N ALA A 47 -5.76 -1.87 -3.02
CA ALA A 47 -4.88 -1.61 -4.15
C ALA A 47 -4.55 -2.91 -4.92
N ARG A 48 -4.22 -3.99 -4.20
CA ARG A 48 -3.94 -5.30 -4.79
C ARG A 48 -5.15 -5.88 -5.53
N ARG A 49 -6.36 -5.78 -4.95
CA ARG A 49 -7.59 -6.22 -5.61
C ARG A 49 -7.87 -5.40 -6.87
N ALA A 50 -7.70 -4.09 -6.82
CA ALA A 50 -7.88 -3.22 -7.97
C ALA A 50 -6.90 -3.57 -9.11
N LEU A 51 -5.63 -3.84 -8.79
CA LEU A 51 -4.65 -4.29 -9.77
C LEU A 51 -5.02 -5.62 -10.41
N ALA A 52 -5.47 -6.60 -9.62
CA ALA A 52 -5.92 -7.91 -10.12
C ALA A 52 -7.16 -7.79 -11.02
N GLN A 53 -8.11 -6.92 -10.68
CA GLN A 53 -9.28 -6.65 -11.51
C GLN A 53 -8.90 -5.97 -12.83
N ALA A 54 -7.95 -5.04 -12.81
CA ALA A 54 -7.49 -4.35 -14.01
C ALA A 54 -6.64 -5.23 -14.94
N GLN A 55 -6.02 -6.29 -14.41
CA GLN A 55 -5.15 -7.20 -15.16
C GLN A 55 -5.47 -8.68 -14.83
N PRO A 56 -6.61 -9.22 -15.32
CA PRO A 56 -7.08 -10.55 -14.94
C PRO A 56 -6.14 -11.71 -15.29
N HIS A 57 -5.25 -11.50 -16.26
CA HIS A 57 -4.31 -12.52 -16.74
C HIS A 57 -2.89 -12.35 -16.19
N ALA A 58 -2.64 -11.31 -15.40
CA ALA A 58 -1.33 -11.11 -14.80
C ALA A 58 -1.08 -12.15 -13.70
N SER A 59 0.14 -12.67 -13.68
CA SER A 59 0.65 -13.48 -12.59
C SER A 59 0.74 -12.66 -11.29
N ARG A 60 0.79 -13.36 -10.16
CA ARG A 60 0.96 -12.71 -8.85
C ARG A 60 2.24 -11.87 -8.78
N GLU A 61 3.33 -12.34 -9.38
CA GLU A 61 4.60 -11.62 -9.43
C GLU A 61 4.50 -10.31 -10.21
N GLU A 62 3.82 -10.33 -11.36
CA GLU A 62 3.58 -9.12 -12.16
C GLU A 62 2.72 -8.10 -11.40
N LEU A 63 1.68 -8.56 -10.69
CA LEU A 63 0.85 -7.71 -9.85
C LEU A 63 1.64 -7.11 -8.68
N ASP A 64 2.54 -7.87 -8.06
CA ASP A 64 3.41 -7.41 -6.98
C ASP A 64 4.42 -6.36 -7.47
N LEU A 65 5.05 -6.59 -8.62
CA LEU A 65 5.95 -5.62 -9.25
C LEU A 65 5.20 -4.33 -9.62
N ARG A 66 3.98 -4.45 -10.15
CA ARG A 66 3.15 -3.28 -10.50
C ARG A 66 2.72 -2.50 -9.27
N PHE A 67 2.38 -3.20 -8.18
CA PHE A 67 2.11 -2.56 -6.89
C PHE A 67 3.34 -1.77 -6.41
N VAL A 68 4.54 -2.35 -6.51
CA VAL A 68 5.77 -1.67 -6.11
C VAL A 68 6.05 -0.44 -6.97
N GLU A 69 5.91 -0.56 -8.28
CA GLU A 69 6.09 0.54 -9.22
C GLU A 69 5.15 1.71 -8.92
N LEU A 70 3.87 1.42 -8.65
CA LEU A 70 2.85 2.42 -8.37
C LEU A 70 3.09 3.17 -7.05
N HIS A 71 3.51 2.46 -5.99
CA HIS A 71 3.59 3.03 -4.64
C HIS A 71 4.98 3.49 -4.23
N TYR A 72 6.03 2.92 -4.82
CA TYR A 72 7.43 3.18 -4.43
C TYR A 72 8.31 3.60 -5.60
N GLY A 73 7.79 3.57 -6.83
CA GLY A 73 8.48 4.05 -8.03
C GLY A 73 9.14 2.95 -8.87
N ALA A 74 9.44 3.31 -10.11
CA ALA A 74 9.97 2.39 -11.11
C ALA A 74 11.34 1.81 -10.76
N ASP A 75 12.21 2.59 -10.12
CA ASP A 75 13.56 2.16 -9.75
C ASP A 75 13.52 0.98 -8.77
N LEU A 76 12.64 1.06 -7.75
CA LEU A 76 12.49 -0.03 -6.78
C LEU A 76 11.86 -1.26 -7.42
N ALA A 77 10.88 -1.07 -8.32
CA ALA A 77 10.26 -2.18 -9.05
C ALA A 77 11.28 -2.91 -9.94
N ALA A 78 12.16 -2.17 -10.63
CA ALA A 78 13.23 -2.74 -11.44
C ALA A 78 14.24 -3.51 -10.59
N ALA A 79 14.66 -2.95 -9.45
CA ALA A 79 15.56 -3.61 -8.51
C ALA A 79 14.94 -4.91 -7.95
N LEU A 80 13.65 -4.89 -7.59
CA LEU A 80 12.92 -6.07 -7.12
C LEU A 80 12.84 -7.15 -8.21
N ARG A 81 12.54 -6.78 -9.46
CA ARG A 81 12.50 -7.72 -10.59
C ARG A 81 13.87 -8.40 -10.79
N ALA A 82 14.95 -7.64 -10.77
CA ALA A 82 16.30 -8.17 -10.91
C ALA A 82 16.64 -9.18 -9.78
N GLU A 83 16.23 -8.86 -8.55
CA GLU A 83 16.42 -9.73 -7.39
C GLU A 83 15.60 -11.03 -7.49
N LEU A 84 14.36 -10.98 -7.97
CA LEU A 84 13.52 -12.16 -8.17
C LEU A 84 14.10 -13.11 -9.21
N ILE A 85 14.57 -12.58 -10.35
CA ILE A 85 15.26 -13.36 -11.40
C ILE A 85 16.51 -14.04 -10.82
N ARG A 86 17.31 -13.30 -10.05
CA ARG A 86 18.53 -13.82 -9.40
C ARG A 86 18.22 -14.97 -8.44
N ARG A 87 17.10 -14.90 -7.70
CA ARG A 87 16.66 -15.96 -6.78
C ARG A 87 16.19 -17.20 -7.53
N GLN A 88 15.43 -17.02 -8.62
CA GLN A 88 14.95 -18.13 -9.45
C GLN A 88 16.13 -18.90 -10.09
N GLY A 89 17.16 -18.19 -10.57
CA GLY A 89 18.38 -18.82 -11.10
C GLY A 89 19.28 -19.50 -10.04
N ARG A 90 19.04 -19.28 -8.75
CA ARG A 90 19.79 -19.88 -7.62
C ARG A 90 19.05 -21.05 -6.96
N ALA A 91 17.81 -21.33 -7.35
CA ALA A 91 17.10 -22.52 -6.87
C ALA A 91 17.81 -23.77 -7.42
N PRO A 92 18.27 -24.72 -6.57
CA PRO A 92 18.82 -25.96 -7.07
C PRO A 92 17.71 -26.75 -7.76
N SER A 93 17.96 -27.15 -9.00
CA SER A 93 17.27 -28.25 -9.65
C SER A 93 17.35 -29.46 -8.71
N SER A 94 16.26 -29.75 -8.00
CA SER A 94 16.17 -30.97 -7.20
C SER A 94 15.73 -32.11 -8.14
N PRO A 95 16.35 -33.30 -7.99
CA PRO A 95 16.09 -34.48 -8.83
C PRO A 95 14.72 -35.10 -8.58
#